data_AF-A0AA39PM66-F1
#
_entry.id   AF-A0AA39PM66-F1
#
_cell.length_a   1.000
_cell.length_b   1.000
_cell.length_c   1.000
_cell.angle_alpha   90.00
_cell.angle_beta   90.00
_cell.angle_gamma   90.00
#
_symmetry.space_group_name_H-M   'P 1'
#
loop_
_entity.id
_entity.type
_entity.pdbx_description
1 polymer ?
#
loop_
_entity_poly.entity_id
_entity_poly.type
_entity_poly.pdbx_seq_one_letter_code
_entity_poly.pdbx_strand_id
1 'polypeptide(L)'
;MAQSSFPSATFRNAYNAGLFSYHSTTWEELCSQDSTHPYLIIEARKRRKAWDHVLEKAIFTSDEIFNESAPKRRKVYVSSLEAHVDALHDQLLQLGLWPVPAKELERLRGLNCRTAKSMVAKLHHNVVLMQTKISQYEKMVCGL
;
A
#
# COMPACT_ATOMS: atom_id res chain seq x y z
N MET A 1 45.84 -13.65 -5.42
CA MET A 1 45.11 -12.60 -6.17
C MET A 1 43.92 -13.24 -6.85
N ALA A 2 42.72 -13.09 -6.30
CA ALA A 2 41.48 -13.55 -6.94
C ALA A 2 40.56 -12.35 -7.07
N GLN A 3 40.34 -11.89 -8.30
CA GLN A 3 39.39 -10.83 -8.63
C GLN A 3 38.01 -11.47 -8.71
N SER A 4 37.10 -11.13 -7.80
CA SER A 4 35.68 -11.49 -7.91
C SER A 4 34.91 -10.29 -8.51
N SER A 5 34.81 -10.27 -9.84
CA SER A 5 33.89 -9.39 -10.54
C SER A 5 32.45 -9.89 -10.34
N PHE A 6 31.63 -9.13 -9.62
CA PHE A 6 30.18 -9.34 -9.60
C PHE A 6 29.58 -8.80 -10.91
N PRO A 7 28.84 -9.60 -11.69
CA PRO A 7 28.16 -9.09 -12.86
C PRO A 7 26.90 -8.33 -12.44
N SER A 8 26.98 -6.99 -12.54
CA SER A 8 25.87 -6.03 -12.47
C SER A 8 24.93 -6.15 -13.69
N ALA A 9 24.40 -7.35 -13.92
CA ALA A 9 23.60 -7.67 -15.08
C ALA A 9 22.13 -7.91 -14.71
N THR A 10 21.41 -6.80 -14.67
CA THR A 10 20.15 -6.59 -15.43
C THR A 10 18.89 -7.37 -15.04
N PHE A 11 18.18 -6.86 -14.02
CA PHE A 11 16.70 -6.95 -13.94
C PHE A 11 16.02 -6.45 -15.23
N ARG A 12 16.66 -5.50 -15.94
CA ARG A 12 16.26 -4.99 -17.26
C ARG A 12 16.23 -6.06 -18.35
N ASN A 13 17.13 -7.04 -18.31
CA ASN A 13 17.22 -8.09 -19.33
C ASN A 13 16.15 -9.17 -19.13
N ALA A 14 15.76 -9.44 -17.89
CA ALA A 14 14.65 -10.35 -17.60
C ALA A 14 13.29 -9.81 -18.07
N TYR A 15 13.10 -8.48 -18.09
CA TYR A 15 11.89 -7.84 -18.63
C TYR A 15 11.81 -7.94 -20.17
N ASN A 16 12.93 -7.70 -20.86
CA ASN A 16 13.00 -7.82 -22.32
C ASN A 16 12.82 -9.28 -22.82
N ALA A 17 13.04 -10.27 -21.96
CA ALA A 17 12.87 -11.69 -22.27
C ALA A 17 11.40 -12.18 -22.22
N GLY A 18 10.42 -11.29 -22.00
CA GLY A 18 9.00 -11.61 -22.15
C GLY A 18 8.43 -12.57 -21.10
N LEU A 19 9.15 -12.84 -20.00
CA LEU A 19 8.73 -13.79 -18.96
C LEU A 19 7.54 -13.33 -18.09
N PHE A 20 7.03 -12.11 -18.29
CA PHE A 20 5.84 -11.59 -17.62
C PHE A 20 4.89 -10.98 -18.64
N SER A 21 4.22 -11.84 -19.41
CA SER A 21 3.10 -11.44 -20.26
C SER A 21 1.82 -11.40 -19.41
N TYR A 22 1.31 -10.20 -19.14
CA TYR A 22 -0.05 -10.01 -18.63
C TYR A 22 -0.98 -9.92 -19.85
N HIS A 23 -1.74 -10.99 -20.10
CA HIS A 23 -2.84 -10.94 -21.04
C HIS A 23 -3.99 -10.17 -20.37
N SER A 24 -4.13 -8.88 -20.69
CA SER A 24 -5.32 -8.11 -20.34
C SER A 24 -6.47 -8.61 -21.21
N THR A 25 -7.35 -9.42 -20.65
CA THR A 25 -8.63 -9.76 -21.28
C THR A 25 -9.49 -8.49 -21.29
N THR A 26 -9.61 -7.89 -22.47
CA THR A 26 -10.61 -6.88 -22.81
C THR A 26 -11.99 -7.51 -22.68
N TRP A 27 -12.75 -7.10 -21.66
CA TRP A 27 -14.19 -7.34 -21.58
C TRP A 27 -14.91 -6.04 -21.95
N GLU A 28 -14.95 -5.74 -23.24
CA GLU A 28 -15.93 -4.82 -23.80
C GLU A 28 -16.94 -5.66 -24.57
N GLU A 29 -18.04 -6.05 -23.93
CA GLU A 29 -19.28 -6.28 -24.67
C GLU A 29 -20.53 -6.21 -23.77
N LEU A 30 -21.35 -5.19 -24.07
CA LEU A 30 -22.81 -5.10 -23.98
C LEU A 30 -23.51 -5.43 -22.66
N CYS A 31 -24.06 -4.41 -22.00
CA CYS A 31 -25.42 -4.46 -21.47
C CYS A 31 -26.07 -3.07 -21.56
N SER A 32 -26.88 -2.90 -22.60
CA SER A 32 -27.87 -1.82 -22.71
C SER A 32 -29.12 -2.18 -21.92
N GLN A 33 -29.55 -1.21 -21.11
CA GLN A 33 -30.90 -0.86 -20.65
C GLN A 33 -31.78 -1.86 -19.86
N ASP A 34 -32.37 -1.25 -18.81
CA ASP A 34 -33.64 -1.54 -18.14
C ASP A 34 -33.79 -2.87 -17.40
N SER A 35 -33.31 -2.83 -16.15
CA SER A 35 -34.05 -3.42 -15.04
C SER A 35 -34.10 -2.41 -13.89
N THR A 36 -35.26 -1.82 -13.62
CA THR A 36 -35.53 -1.13 -12.35
C THR A 36 -35.39 -2.18 -11.23
N HIS A 37 -34.24 -2.19 -10.58
CA HIS A 37 -33.90 -3.15 -9.55
C HIS A 37 -34.74 -2.86 -8.29
N PRO A 38 -35.35 -3.88 -7.64
CA PRO A 38 -36.32 -3.69 -6.55
C PRO A 38 -35.73 -3.18 -5.23
N TYR A 39 -34.41 -2.99 -5.16
CA TYR A 39 -33.72 -2.40 -4.02
C TYR A 39 -33.08 -1.07 -4.41
N LEU A 40 -33.13 -0.09 -3.49
CA LEU A 40 -32.41 1.18 -3.62
C LEU A 40 -30.96 0.91 -4.04
N ILE A 41 -30.60 1.33 -5.26
CA ILE A 41 -29.20 1.47 -5.63
C ILE A 41 -28.66 2.57 -4.72
N ILE A 42 -27.88 2.17 -3.71
CA ILE A 42 -27.07 3.11 -2.96
C ILE A 42 -26.04 3.62 -3.97
N GLU A 43 -26.40 4.67 -4.70
CA GLU A 43 -25.54 5.46 -5.59
C GLU A 43 -24.47 6.14 -4.72
N ALA A 44 -23.55 5.35 -4.21
CA ALA A 44 -22.25 5.80 -3.79
C ALA A 44 -21.26 5.21 -4.78
N ARG A 45 -21.32 5.66 -6.04
CA ARG A 45 -20.09 5.81 -6.82
C ARG A 45 -19.23 6.83 -6.07
N LYS A 46 -18.62 6.38 -4.97
CA LYS A 46 -17.68 7.11 -4.16
C LYS A 46 -16.54 7.44 -5.12
N ARG A 47 -16.58 8.64 -5.70
CA ARG A 47 -15.52 9.10 -6.58
C ARG A 47 -14.25 8.97 -5.76
N ARG A 48 -13.29 8.20 -6.29
CA ARG A 48 -11.98 8.08 -5.64
C ARG A 48 -11.50 9.51 -5.42
N LYS A 49 -11.25 9.88 -4.17
CA LYS A 49 -10.64 11.17 -3.85
C LYS A 49 -9.37 11.25 -4.70
N ALA A 50 -9.24 12.29 -5.51
CA ALA A 50 -8.03 12.50 -6.28
C ALA A 50 -6.87 12.45 -5.28
N TRP A 51 -5.93 11.55 -5.53
CA TRP A 51 -4.80 11.38 -4.64
C TRP A 51 -4.05 12.70 -4.62
N ASP A 52 -3.84 13.25 -3.43
CA ASP A 52 -3.10 14.49 -3.32
C ASP A 52 -1.61 14.17 -3.53
N HIS A 53 -1.08 14.58 -4.68
CA HIS A 53 0.27 14.26 -5.14
C HIS A 53 1.35 15.12 -4.44
N VAL A 54 1.09 15.69 -3.27
CA VAL A 54 2.02 16.56 -2.53
C VAL A 54 3.39 15.89 -2.36
N LEU A 55 3.41 14.62 -1.96
CA LEU A 55 4.66 13.87 -1.77
C LEU A 55 5.30 13.42 -3.09
N GLU A 56 4.51 13.15 -4.13
CA GLU A 56 5.07 12.88 -5.46
C GLU A 56 5.79 14.12 -6.00
N LYS A 57 5.25 15.33 -5.78
CA LYS A 57 5.90 16.60 -6.18
C LYS A 57 7.18 16.91 -5.40
N ALA A 58 7.38 16.29 -4.23
CA ALA A 58 8.61 16.44 -3.45
C ALA A 58 9.72 15.48 -3.92
N ILE A 59 9.36 14.37 -4.57
CA ILE A 59 10.28 13.32 -5.01
C ILE A 59 10.58 13.44 -6.51
N PHE A 60 9.59 13.81 -7.31
CA PHE A 60 9.69 13.91 -8.75
C PHE A 60 9.61 15.37 -9.21
N THR A 61 10.44 15.69 -10.19
CA THR A 61 10.34 16.93 -10.95
C THR A 61 9.09 16.91 -11.85
N SER A 62 8.62 18.08 -12.27
CA SER A 62 7.48 18.21 -13.18
C SER A 62 7.68 17.42 -14.48
N ASP A 63 8.92 17.40 -15.00
CA ASP A 63 9.29 16.69 -16.22
C ASP A 63 9.20 15.17 -16.05
N GLU A 64 9.62 14.64 -14.91
CA GLU A 64 9.52 13.21 -14.60
C GLU A 64 8.06 12.78 -14.40
N ILE A 65 7.23 13.64 -13.80
CA ILE A 65 5.79 13.38 -13.65
C ILE A 65 5.10 13.28 -15.02
N PHE A 66 5.50 14.12 -15.97
CA PHE A 66 4.94 14.13 -17.32
C PHE A 66 5.45 12.97 -18.17
N ASN A 67 6.75 12.69 -18.14
CA ASN A 67 7.39 11.72 -19.03
C ASN A 67 7.33 10.28 -18.54
N GLU A 68 7.32 10.04 -17.22
CA GLU A 68 7.29 8.69 -16.69
C GLU A 68 5.85 8.21 -16.46
N SER A 69 5.56 6.94 -16.75
CA SER A 69 4.24 6.39 -16.49
C SER A 69 3.96 6.25 -14.99
N ALA A 70 2.69 6.43 -14.60
CA ALA A 70 2.27 6.32 -13.20
C ALA A 70 2.70 5.01 -12.49
N PRO A 71 2.69 3.82 -13.14
CA PRO A 71 3.20 2.60 -12.52
C PRO A 71 4.69 2.66 -12.17
N LYS A 72 5.51 3.29 -13.03
CA LYS A 72 6.96 3.44 -12.82
C LYS A 72 7.23 4.39 -11.65
N ARG A 73 6.56 5.55 -11.64
CA ARG A 73 6.67 6.54 -10.57
C ARG A 73 6.25 5.96 -9.22
N ARG A 74 5.15 5.18 -9.17
CA ARG A 74 4.70 4.52 -7.94
C ARG A 74 5.77 3.60 -7.35
N LYS A 75 6.54 2.90 -8.17
CA LYS A 75 7.61 2.02 -7.70
C LYS A 75 8.73 2.83 -7.04
N VAL A 76 9.19 3.89 -7.70
CA VAL A 76 10.23 4.78 -7.17
C VAL A 76 9.75 5.46 -5.88
N TYR A 77 8.52 5.96 -5.87
CA TYR A 77 7.89 6.56 -4.69
C TYR A 77 7.91 5.62 -3.47
N VAL A 78 7.46 4.37 -3.66
CA VAL A 78 7.44 3.38 -2.58
C VAL A 78 8.85 3.07 -2.10
N SER A 79 9.81 2.86 -3.01
CA SER A 79 11.20 2.59 -2.62
C SER A 79 11.85 3.75 -1.88
N SER A 80 11.58 5.00 -2.27
CA SER A 80 12.07 6.18 -1.55
C SER A 80 11.49 6.28 -0.14
N LEU A 81 10.20 5.96 0.04
CA LEU A 81 9.58 5.93 1.36
C LEU A 81 10.14 4.81 2.24
N GLU A 82 10.33 3.61 1.68
CA GLU A 82 10.93 2.47 2.39
C GLU A 82 12.34 2.82 2.87
N ALA A 83 13.19 3.38 2.00
CA ALA A 83 14.53 3.81 2.36
C ALA A 83 14.55 4.88 3.46
N HIS A 84 13.60 5.82 3.44
CA HIS A 84 13.50 6.84 4.48
C HIS A 84 13.08 6.24 5.83
N VAL A 85 12.14 5.29 5.82
CA VAL A 85 11.71 4.55 7.01
C VAL A 85 12.88 3.74 7.58
N ASP A 86 13.67 3.08 6.73
CA ASP A 86 14.86 2.33 7.17
C ASP A 86 15.89 3.27 7.82
N ALA A 87 16.16 4.44 7.23
CA ALA A 87 17.07 5.43 7.82
C ALA A 87 16.57 5.95 9.18
N LEU A 88 15.27 6.16 9.35
CA LEU A 88 14.69 6.53 10.64
C LEU A 88 14.83 5.40 11.67
N HIS A 89 14.62 4.14 11.26
CA HIS A 89 14.85 3.00 12.15
C HIS A 89 16.30 2.91 12.60
N ASP A 90 17.26 3.15 11.72
CA ASP A 90 18.68 3.16 12.06
C ASP A 90 19.02 4.28 13.05
N GLN A 91 18.46 5.48 12.85
CA GLN A 91 18.63 6.61 13.78
C GLN A 91 18.04 6.30 15.17
N LEU A 92 16.83 5.72 15.23
CA LEU A 92 16.20 5.34 16.49
C LEU A 92 16.98 4.23 17.20
N LEU A 93 17.54 3.29 16.45
CA LEU A 93 18.39 2.24 16.97
C LEU A 93 19.66 2.81 17.61
N GLN A 94 20.31 3.79 16.97
CA GLN A 94 21.48 4.48 17.52
C GLN A 94 21.16 5.23 18.83
N LEU A 95 19.95 5.81 18.93
CA LEU A 95 19.51 6.55 20.11
C LEU A 95 19.01 5.65 21.25
N GLY A 96 18.88 4.33 21.04
CA GLY A 96 18.30 3.45 22.05
C GLY A 96 16.77 3.55 22.17
N LEU A 97 16.11 4.29 21.26
CA LEU A 97 14.69 4.64 21.35
C LEU A 97 13.85 3.72 20.46
N TRP A 98 13.70 2.46 20.86
CA TRP A 98 12.79 1.54 20.20
C TRP A 98 11.61 1.19 21.12
N PRO A 99 10.37 1.19 20.60
CA PRO A 99 9.18 0.88 21.41
C PRO A 99 9.11 -0.61 21.83
N VAL A 100 9.82 -1.51 21.14
CA VAL A 100 9.77 -2.96 21.40
C VAL A 100 11.17 -3.55 21.48
N PRO A 101 11.56 -4.21 22.59
CA PRO A 101 12.87 -4.85 22.74
C PRO A 101 13.12 -5.96 21.70
N ALA A 102 14.36 -6.11 21.25
CA ALA A 102 14.75 -7.14 20.26
C ALA A 102 14.38 -8.57 20.69
N LYS A 103 14.43 -8.87 22.00
CA LYS A 103 14.05 -10.18 22.55
C LYS A 103 12.60 -10.55 22.28
N GLU A 104 11.71 -9.56 22.20
CA GLU A 104 10.30 -9.79 21.88
C GLU A 104 10.07 -9.95 20.38
N LEU A 105 10.85 -9.24 19.57
CA LEU A 105 10.85 -9.34 18.11
C LEU A 105 11.31 -10.71 17.61
N GLU A 106 12.27 -11.36 18.28
CA GLU A 106 12.74 -12.71 17.91
C GLU A 106 11.60 -13.74 17.83
N ARG A 107 10.56 -13.60 18.66
CA ARG A 107 9.39 -14.50 18.63
C ARG A 107 8.58 -14.39 17.35
N LEU A 108 8.68 -13.24 16.66
CA LEU A 108 7.97 -12.93 15.43
C LEU A 108 8.88 -13.07 14.20
N ARG A 109 10.13 -13.50 14.39
CA ARG A 109 11.08 -13.72 13.30
C ARG A 109 10.54 -14.79 12.35
N GLY A 110 10.49 -14.46 11.05
CA GLY A 110 9.91 -15.34 10.03
C GLY A 110 8.41 -15.20 9.83
N LEU A 111 7.73 -14.28 10.53
CA LEU A 111 6.34 -13.95 10.23
C LEU A 111 6.21 -13.39 8.81
N ASN A 112 5.42 -14.05 7.97
CA ASN A 112 5.16 -13.61 6.60
C ASN A 112 4.48 -12.23 6.59
N CYS A 113 4.98 -11.32 5.76
CA CYS A 113 4.43 -9.98 5.59
C CYS A 113 2.94 -9.99 5.20
N ARG A 114 2.48 -10.98 4.42
CA ARG A 114 1.05 -11.13 4.07
C ARG A 114 0.20 -11.45 5.29
N THR A 115 0.69 -12.35 6.14
CA THR A 115 0.03 -12.74 7.40
C THR A 115 0.00 -11.57 8.37
N ALA A 116 1.14 -10.90 8.57
CA ALA A 116 1.23 -9.71 9.41
C ALA A 116 0.24 -8.61 8.97
N LYS A 117 0.20 -8.29 7.66
CA LYS A 117 -0.75 -7.32 7.11
C LYS A 117 -2.21 -7.73 7.34
N SER A 118 -2.54 -9.01 7.17
CA SER A 118 -3.90 -9.52 7.40
C SER A 118 -4.30 -9.40 8.87
N MET A 119 -3.39 -9.71 9.81
CA MET A 119 -3.62 -9.56 11.24
C MET A 119 -3.87 -8.10 11.62
N VAL A 120 -3.00 -7.19 11.17
CA VAL A 120 -3.15 -5.74 11.43
C VAL A 120 -4.45 -5.20 10.85
N ALA A 121 -4.80 -5.58 9.61
CA ALA A 121 -6.04 -5.18 8.98
C ALA A 121 -7.27 -5.66 9.77
N LYS A 122 -7.24 -6.91 10.27
CA LYS A 122 -8.34 -7.44 11.09
C LYS A 122 -8.44 -6.74 12.44
N LEU A 123 -7.31 -6.47 13.09
CA LEU A 123 -7.27 -5.70 14.34
C LEU A 123 -7.85 -4.30 14.14
N HIS A 124 -7.41 -3.58 13.12
CA HIS A 124 -7.94 -2.25 12.80
C HIS A 124 -9.45 -2.29 12.53
N HIS A 125 -9.92 -3.27 11.74
CA HIS A 125 -11.36 -3.45 11.51
C HIS A 125 -12.13 -3.67 12.82
N ASN A 126 -11.62 -4.53 13.71
CA ASN A 126 -12.26 -4.80 14.99
C ASN A 126 -12.31 -3.55 15.89
N VAL A 127 -11.24 -2.75 15.92
CA VAL A 127 -11.20 -1.49 16.66
C VAL A 127 -12.24 -0.52 16.13
N VAL A 128 -12.32 -0.31 14.81
CA VAL A 128 -13.31 0.58 14.19
C VAL A 128 -14.74 0.11 14.49
N LEU A 129 -14.98 -1.20 14.42
CA LEU A 129 -16.28 -1.78 14.74
C LEU A 129 -16.66 -1.59 16.22
N MET A 130 -15.69 -1.74 17.13
CA MET A 130 -15.90 -1.45 18.54
C MET A 130 -16.20 0.03 18.80
N GLN A 131 -15.42 0.95 18.21
CA GLN A 131 -15.66 2.39 18.33
C GLN A 131 -17.06 2.78 17.83
N THR A 132 -17.50 2.18 16.72
CA THR A 132 -18.86 2.39 16.20
C THR A 132 -19.92 1.95 17.20
N LYS A 133 -19.75 0.77 17.83
CA LYS A 133 -20.67 0.28 18.87
C LYS A 133 -20.66 1.18 20.10
N ILE A 134 -19.50 1.58 20.58
CA ILE A 134 -19.36 2.50 21.73
C ILE A 134 -20.13 3.79 21.43
N SER A 135 -19.92 4.41 20.27
CA SER A 135 -20.63 5.63 19.89
C SER A 135 -22.16 5.43 19.79
N GLN A 136 -22.62 4.25 19.36
CA GLN A 136 -24.05 3.93 19.37
C GLN A 136 -24.59 3.81 20.79
N TYR A 137 -23.87 3.13 21.69
CA TYR A 137 -24.28 3.01 23.09
C TYR A 137 -24.26 4.37 23.80
N GLU A 138 -23.24 5.20 23.58
CA GLU A 138 -23.18 6.57 24.12
C GLU A 138 -24.40 7.40 23.68
N LYS A 139 -24.81 7.31 22.40
CA LYS A 139 -26.02 7.99 21.92
C LYS A 139 -27.31 7.46 22.54
N MET A 140 -27.39 6.16 22.82
CA MET A 140 -28.55 5.56 23.49
C MET A 140 -28.62 5.93 24.98
N VAL A 141 -27.46 6.05 25.64
CA VAL A 141 -27.34 6.36 27.07
C VAL A 141 -27.48 7.86 27.35
N CYS A 142 -26.92 8.72 26.50
CA CYS A 142 -26.96 10.17 26.66
C CYS A 142 -28.13 10.85 25.92
N GLY A 143 -29.20 10.12 25.59
CA GLY A 143 -30.32 10.56 24.73
C GLY A 143 -30.89 11.96 25.00
N LEU A 144 -30.25 12.98 24.42
CA LEU A 144 -30.79 14.22 23.88
C LEU A 144 -30.42 14.26 22.39
#